data_AF-A0A0H3FXR1-F1
#
_entry.id   AF-A0A0H3FXR1-F1
#
_cell.length_a   1.000
_cell.length_b   1.000
_cell.length_c   1.000
_cell.angle_alpha   90.00
_cell.angle_beta   90.00
_cell.angle_gamma   90.00
#
_symmetry.space_group_name_H-M   'P 1'
#
loop_
_entity.id
_entity.type
_entity.pdbx_description
1 polymer ?
#
loop_
_entity_poly.entity_id
_entity_poly.type
_entity_poly.pdbx_seq_one_letter_code
_entity_poly.pdbx_strand_id
1 'polypeptide(L)' 'MSEDNYLCPEWAKKGANIPHDWKKYVSEEVMAIWEDFSVNQRMALGRCFEDIASLEEWD' A
#
# COMPACT_ATOMS: atom_id res chain seq x y z
N MET A 1 6.54 -3.58 -10.24
CA MET A 1 5.81 -4.29 -9.17
C MET A 1 4.78 -5.20 -9.85
N SER A 2 4.65 -6.48 -9.46
CA SER A 2 3.58 -7.33 -10.00
C SER A 2 2.23 -6.92 -9.39
N GLU A 3 1.15 -7.06 -10.16
CA GLU A 3 -0.22 -6.72 -9.72
C GLU A 3 -0.64 -7.48 -8.45
N ASP A 4 -0.02 -8.64 -8.21
CA ASP A 4 -0.23 -9.50 -7.04
C ASP A 4 0.03 -8.78 -5.70
N ASN A 5 0.93 -7.78 -5.67
CA ASN A 5 1.28 -7.08 -4.44
C ASN A 5 0.12 -6.27 -3.84
N TYR A 6 -0.86 -5.84 -4.65
CA TYR A 6 -2.02 -5.10 -4.16
C TYR A 6 -3.18 -6.03 -3.75
N LEU A 7 -3.21 -7.24 -4.31
CA LEU A 7 -4.28 -8.21 -4.06
C LEU A 7 -4.16 -8.79 -2.66
N CYS A 8 -2.95 -9.19 -2.28
CA CYS A 8 -2.64 -9.81 -0.99
C CYS A 8 -1.38 -9.17 -0.38
N PRO A 9 -1.43 -7.88 0.04
CA PRO A 9 -0.26 -7.22 0.58
C PRO A 9 0.13 -7.80 1.94
N GLU A 10 1.40 -8.18 2.07
CA GLU A 10 2.00 -8.36 3.39
C GLU A 10 2.24 -6.98 4.01
N TRP A 11 1.40 -6.60 4.98
CA TRP A 11 1.50 -5.30 5.64
C TRP A 11 2.85 -5.14 6.34
N ALA A 12 3.50 -3.99 6.12
CA ALA A 12 4.78 -3.68 6.73
C ALA A 12 4.64 -3.66 8.26
N LYS A 13 5.64 -4.21 8.97
CA LYS A 13 5.71 -4.08 10.44
C LYS A 13 5.91 -2.60 10.80
N LYS A 14 5.23 -2.13 11.86
CA LYS A 14 5.43 -0.78 12.40
C LYS A 14 6.94 -0.50 12.58
N GLY A 15 7.42 0.58 11.98
CA GLY A 15 8.82 1.01 12.07
C GLY A 15 9.73 0.55 10.91
N ALA A 16 9.20 -0.15 9.90
CA ALA A 16 9.96 -0.43 8.68
C ALA A 16 10.23 0.87 7.92
N ASN A 17 11.49 1.36 7.95
CA ASN A 17 11.90 2.51 7.17
C ASN A 17 12.32 2.09 5.76
N ILE A 18 11.38 1.55 4.99
CA ILE A 18 11.60 1.15 3.58
C ILE A 18 11.15 2.29 2.69
N PRO A 19 12.04 3.05 2.06
CA PRO A 19 11.65 4.16 1.18
C PRO A 19 10.79 3.67 0.01
N HIS A 20 9.85 4.50 -0.43
CA HIS A 20 8.90 4.20 -1.50
C HIS A 20 8.01 2.97 -1.24
N ASP A 21 7.74 2.64 0.03
CA ASP A 21 6.79 1.59 0.38
C ASP A 21 5.38 2.15 0.55
N TRP A 22 4.53 1.95 -0.47
CA TRP A 22 3.14 2.37 -0.48
C TRP A 22 2.33 1.86 0.72
N LYS A 23 2.72 0.72 1.31
CA LYS A 23 2.03 0.12 2.46
C LYS A 23 2.08 1.01 3.70
N LYS A 24 3.05 1.93 3.79
CA LYS A 24 3.15 2.92 4.88
C LYS A 24 2.01 3.95 4.86
N TYR A 25 1.45 4.19 3.68
CA TYR A 25 0.40 5.21 3.48
C TYR A 25 -1.01 4.66 3.68
N VAL A 26 -1.12 3.35 3.87
CA VAL A 26 -2.39 2.70 4.20
C VAL A 26 -2.61 2.83 5.70
N SER A 27 -3.75 3.36 6.12
CA SER A 27 -4.09 3.43 7.55
C SER A 27 -4.49 2.05 8.08
N GLU A 28 -4.34 1.83 9.39
CA GLU A 28 -4.75 0.57 10.04
C GLU A 28 -6.24 0.23 9.78
N GLU A 29 -7.10 1.24 9.75
CA GLU A 29 -8.53 1.08 9.45
C GLU A 29 -8.76 0.58 8.03
N VAL A 30 -8.02 1.08 7.05
CA VAL A 30 -8.09 0.64 5.65
C VAL A 30 -7.49 -0.77 5.49
N MET A 31 -6.40 -1.08 6.20
CA MET A 31 -5.84 -2.44 6.23
C MET A 31 -6.85 -3.46 6.77
N ALA A 32 -7.61 -3.09 7.81
CA ALA A 32 -8.57 -3.98 8.46
C ALA A 32 -9.73 -4.41 7.55
N ILE A 33 -10.11 -3.55 6.60
CA ILE A 33 -11.19 -3.82 5.63
C ILE A 33 -10.66 -4.13 4.23
N TRP A 34 -9.35 -4.34 4.06
CA TRP A 34 -8.73 -4.50 2.75
C TRP A 34 -9.33 -5.67 1.97
N GLU A 35 -9.61 -6.77 2.68
CA GLU A 35 -10.19 -7.96 2.08
C GLU A 35 -11.66 -7.79 1.65
N ASP A 36 -12.36 -6.78 2.15
CA ASP A 36 -13.74 -6.48 1.77
C ASP A 36 -13.83 -5.73 0.44
N PHE A 37 -12.73 -5.10 0.00
CA PHE A 37 -12.67 -4.45 -1.29
C PHE A 37 -12.62 -5.48 -2.43
N SER A 38 -13.31 -5.16 -3.52
CA SER A 38 -13.14 -5.89 -4.78
C SER A 38 -11.70 -5.74 -5.30
N VAL A 39 -11.31 -6.69 -6.16
CA VAL A 39 -10.00 -6.68 -6.86
C VAL A 39 -9.71 -5.32 -7.50
N ASN A 40 -10.67 -4.75 -8.23
CA ASN A 40 -10.49 -3.46 -8.89
C ASN A 40 -10.30 -2.30 -7.90
N GLN A 41 -10.99 -2.33 -6.76
CA GLN A 41 -10.85 -1.31 -5.71
C GLN A 41 -9.48 -1.41 -5.03
N ARG A 42 -9.01 -2.63 -4.71
CA ARG A 42 -7.66 -2.84 -4.15
C ARG A 42 -6.57 -2.35 -5.11
N MET A 43 -6.73 -2.62 -6.41
CA MET A 43 -5.81 -2.14 -7.45
C MET A 43 -5.79 -0.61 -7.55
N ALA A 44 -6.96 0.04 -7.51
CA ALA A 44 -7.06 1.49 -7.56
C ALA A 44 -6.43 2.16 -6.32
N LEU A 45 -6.71 1.62 -5.13
CA LEU A 45 -6.13 2.08 -3.87
C LEU A 45 -4.61 1.87 -3.85
N GLY A 46 -4.14 0.67 -4.22
CA GLY A 46 -2.72 0.34 -4.27
C GLY A 46 -1.92 1.31 -5.16
N ARG A 47 -2.43 1.62 -6.36
CA ARG A 47 -1.82 2.62 -7.25
C ARG A 47 -1.82 4.02 -6.65
N CYS A 48 -2.92 4.43 -6.01
CA CYS A 48 -3.00 5.73 -5.32
C CYS A 48 -1.92 5.87 -4.23
N PHE A 49 -1.72 4.84 -3.42
CA PHE A 49 -0.69 4.85 -2.38
C PHE A 49 0.73 4.75 -2.97
N GLU A 50 0.91 4.02 -4.07
CA GLU A 50 2.18 3.95 -4.80
C GLU A 50 2.58 5.31 -5.35
N ASP A 51 1.63 6.06 -5.91
CA ASP A 51 1.87 7.41 -6.41
C ASP A 51 2.35 8.32 -5.27
N ILE A 52 1.74 8.24 -4.08
CA ILE A 52 2.19 8.98 -2.90
C ILE A 52 3.60 8.56 -2.48
N ALA A 53 3.85 7.25 -2.39
CA ALA A 53 5.15 6.72 -2.01
C ALA A 53 6.26 7.10 -3.00
N SER A 54 5.94 7.19 -4.30
CA SER A 54 6.89 7.60 -5.34
C SER A 54 7.40 9.03 -5.17
N LEU A 55 6.66 9.87 -4.42
CA LEU A 55 7.01 11.25 -4.11
C LEU A 55 7.85 11.41 -2.83
N GLU A 56 8.16 10.32 -2.10
CA GLU A 56 9.13 10.40 -0.99
C GLU A 56 10.49 10.88 -1.53
N GLU A 57 10.86 12.12 -1.19
CA GLU A 57 12.22 12.61 -1.44
C GLU A 57 13.19 11.96 -0.42
N TRP A 58 14.36 11.57 -0.93
CA TRP A 58 15.46 11.05 -0.11
C TRP A 58 16.20 12.24 0.52
N ASP A 59 16.29 12.28 1.84
CA ASP A 59 17.29 13.08 2.57
C ASP A 59 18.38 12.16 3.12
#